data_AF-A0A928CST7-F1
#
_entry.id   AF-A0A928CST7-F1
#
_cell.length_a   1.000
_cell.length_b   1.000
_cell.length_c   1.000
_cell.angle_alpha   90.00
_cell.angle_beta   90.00
_cell.angle_gamma   90.00
#
_symmetry.space_group_name_H-M   'P 1'
#
loop_
_entity.id
_entity.type
_entity.pdbx_description
1 polymer ?
#
loop_
_entity_poly.entity_id
_entity_poly.type
_entity_poly.pdbx_seq_one_letter_code
_entity_poly.pdbx_strand_id
1 'polypeptide(L)'
;MKTKQLFAVLCLPLLLHAAPAAEKEKVMLLESGGEALVVRSAAISNPKVAMSRWLKPAAAAEFEKLTQKTFEGKRSYELSDFFNTSLILAGAQQENRGITAFYSPWQDAILLVLTEGKGADRRGLEFLFLTGETFRGEKFQDSLEVVTPKAAPLSVNLWRVQSVTMARFNALFPLAGSPSLDALKKNVDQDTEFQNIRLRAVARVMLAQKLMTDSHRLGLANCLIALRALQTGTPQVLRKVFGVQDPIGMVAALEKVPAGIRKNIEPVYSLVSKDRSQFGFLNPGAPRFVFLVSVDADSKFTLEWFDLNEASVLYKAWEDAK
;
A
#
# COMPACT_ATOMS: atom_id res chain seq x y z
N MET A 1 -42.59 -36.46 -57.75
CA MET A 1 -41.21 -36.21 -57.27
C MET A 1 -41.26 -35.05 -56.29
N LYS A 2 -41.42 -35.33 -55.00
CA LYS A 2 -40.41 -35.17 -53.93
C LYS A 2 -39.77 -33.78 -53.85
N THR A 3 -40.31 -32.94 -52.98
CA THR A 3 -39.50 -32.01 -52.18
C THR A 3 -40.08 -31.96 -50.76
N LYS A 4 -39.30 -32.47 -49.81
CA LYS A 4 -39.60 -32.51 -48.38
C LYS A 4 -39.40 -31.11 -47.77
N GLN A 5 -40.35 -30.62 -46.99
CA GLN A 5 -40.07 -29.62 -45.96
C GLN A 5 -39.94 -30.36 -44.62
N LEU A 6 -38.70 -30.40 -44.10
CA LEU A 6 -38.41 -30.88 -42.77
C LEU A 6 -38.66 -29.76 -41.76
N PHE A 7 -39.50 -30.05 -40.76
CA PHE A 7 -39.48 -29.37 -39.47
C PHE A 7 -38.10 -29.62 -38.82
N ALA A 8 -37.27 -28.59 -38.72
CA ALA A 8 -36.13 -28.58 -37.83
C ALA A 8 -36.63 -28.14 -36.45
N VAL A 9 -36.92 -29.12 -35.59
CA VAL A 9 -36.97 -28.93 -34.14
C VAL A 9 -35.56 -28.50 -33.72
N LEU A 10 -35.41 -27.22 -33.40
CA LEU A 10 -34.18 -26.68 -32.82
C LEU A 10 -34.02 -27.28 -31.42
N CYS A 11 -33.08 -28.22 -31.29
CA CYS A 11 -32.40 -28.48 -30.04
C CYS A 11 -31.72 -27.18 -29.58
N LEU A 12 -32.29 -26.52 -28.58
CA LEU A 12 -31.52 -25.59 -27.74
C LEU A 12 -30.65 -26.42 -26.79
N PRO A 13 -29.32 -26.37 -26.88
CA PRO A 13 -28.48 -26.83 -25.78
C PRO A 13 -28.52 -25.78 -24.67
N LEU A 14 -28.80 -26.26 -23.46
CA LEU A 14 -28.44 -25.70 -22.16
C LEU A 14 -27.24 -24.73 -22.21
N LEU A 15 -27.52 -23.43 -22.29
CA LEU A 15 -26.57 -22.36 -21.96
C LEU A 15 -27.28 -21.27 -21.16
N LEU A 16 -27.78 -21.65 -19.98
CA LEU A 16 -27.94 -20.74 -18.87
C LEU A 16 -27.28 -21.42 -17.67
N HIS A 17 -26.45 -20.67 -16.93
CA HIS A 17 -26.00 -20.87 -15.53
C HIS A 17 -24.50 -20.65 -15.24
N ALA A 18 -23.87 -19.61 -15.81
CA ALA A 18 -22.54 -19.16 -15.35
C ALA A 18 -22.45 -17.67 -14.93
N ALA A 19 -23.57 -16.94 -14.83
CA ALA A 19 -23.57 -15.50 -14.55
C ALA A 19 -23.65 -15.05 -13.05
N PRO A 20 -24.25 -15.78 -12.07
CA PRO A 20 -24.55 -15.18 -10.77
C PRO A 20 -23.38 -15.18 -9.75
N ALA A 21 -22.34 -16.00 -9.94
CA ALA A 21 -21.25 -16.15 -8.97
C ALA A 21 -20.22 -15.01 -9.07
N ALA A 22 -19.80 -14.66 -10.30
CA ALA A 22 -18.78 -13.64 -10.54
C ALA A 22 -19.27 -12.22 -10.18
N GLU A 23 -20.57 -11.95 -10.30
CA GLU A 23 -21.15 -10.65 -9.94
C GLU A 23 -21.25 -10.48 -8.41
N LYS A 24 -21.64 -11.54 -7.69
CA LYS A 24 -21.62 -11.56 -6.22
C LYS A 24 -20.23 -11.36 -5.65
N GLU A 25 -19.22 -12.01 -6.24
CA GLU A 25 -17.81 -11.86 -5.84
C GLU A 25 -17.31 -10.43 -5.98
N LYS A 26 -17.65 -9.75 -7.09
CA LYS A 26 -17.31 -8.33 -7.30
C LYS A 26 -17.96 -7.40 -6.28
N VAL A 27 -19.23 -7.62 -5.94
CA VAL A 27 -19.94 -6.80 -4.93
C VAL A 27 -19.29 -6.96 -3.55
N MET A 28 -18.99 -8.19 -3.12
CA MET A 28 -18.32 -8.44 -1.83
C MET A 28 -16.93 -7.80 -1.75
N LEU A 29 -16.18 -7.78 -2.86
CA LEU A 29 -14.89 -7.11 -2.94
C LEU A 29 -14.99 -5.60 -2.80
N LEU A 30 -15.98 -4.98 -3.43
CA LEU A 30 -16.23 -3.55 -3.34
C LEU A 30 -16.65 -3.14 -1.92
N GLU A 31 -17.50 -3.94 -1.27
CA GLU A 31 -17.92 -3.71 0.12
C GLU A 31 -16.73 -3.84 1.08
N SER A 32 -15.98 -4.94 1.01
CA SER A 32 -14.82 -5.18 1.87
C SER A 32 -13.71 -4.14 1.67
N GLY A 33 -13.47 -3.72 0.42
CA GLY A 33 -12.52 -2.66 0.10
C GLY A 33 -12.98 -1.27 0.57
N GLY A 34 -14.27 -0.98 0.45
CA GLY A 34 -14.88 0.28 0.90
C GLY A 34 -14.81 0.46 2.42
N GLU A 35 -15.14 -0.58 3.19
CA GLU A 35 -14.99 -0.54 4.65
C GLU A 35 -13.54 -0.39 5.08
N ALA A 36 -12.65 -1.19 4.49
CA ALA A 36 -11.21 -1.12 4.77
C ALA A 36 -10.66 0.28 4.49
N LEU A 37 -11.17 0.97 3.46
CA LEU A 37 -10.80 2.36 3.16
C LEU A 37 -11.23 3.32 4.27
N VAL A 38 -12.48 3.21 4.75
CA VAL A 38 -12.98 4.04 5.86
C VAL A 38 -12.14 3.81 7.12
N VAL A 39 -11.84 2.55 7.43
CA VAL A 39 -11.00 2.19 8.58
C VAL A 39 -9.60 2.76 8.44
N ARG A 40 -8.95 2.58 7.28
CA ARG A 40 -7.62 3.13 7.01
C ARG A 40 -7.61 4.64 7.21
N SER A 41 -8.57 5.35 6.62
CA SER A 41 -8.69 6.80 6.74
C SER A 41 -8.85 7.26 8.18
N ALA A 42 -9.67 6.57 8.99
CA ALA A 42 -9.79 6.86 10.41
C ALA A 42 -8.50 6.52 11.19
N ALA A 43 -7.84 5.41 10.81
CA ALA A 43 -6.65 4.91 11.47
C ALA A 43 -5.41 5.79 11.21
N ILE A 44 -5.34 6.50 10.09
CA ILE A 44 -4.31 7.54 9.87
C ILE A 44 -4.32 8.57 11.01
N SER A 45 -5.52 8.99 11.44
CA SER A 45 -5.67 10.01 12.50
C SER A 45 -5.59 9.42 13.91
N ASN A 46 -6.21 8.27 14.13
CA ASN A 46 -6.23 7.59 15.42
C ASN A 46 -6.33 6.06 15.25
N PRO A 47 -5.18 5.37 15.14
CA PRO A 47 -5.14 3.92 14.91
C PRO A 47 -5.93 3.15 15.97
N LYS A 48 -5.75 3.51 17.25
CA LYS A 48 -6.41 2.84 18.38
C LYS A 48 -7.93 2.89 18.27
N VAL A 49 -8.49 4.08 18.06
CA VAL A 49 -9.95 4.26 17.99
C VAL A 49 -10.53 3.64 16.72
N ALA A 50 -9.85 3.75 15.59
CA ALA A 50 -10.30 3.15 14.34
C ALA A 50 -10.36 1.62 14.46
N MET A 51 -9.29 1.01 14.96
CA MET A 51 -9.22 -0.45 15.13
C MET A 51 -10.16 -0.94 16.22
N SER A 52 -10.38 -0.21 17.33
CA SER A 52 -11.33 -0.64 18.36
C SER A 52 -12.80 -0.62 17.88
N ARG A 53 -13.13 0.24 16.92
CA ARG A 53 -14.48 0.31 16.32
C ARG A 53 -14.70 -0.78 15.27
N TRP A 54 -13.64 -1.17 14.57
CA TRP A 54 -13.74 -2.11 13.46
C TRP A 54 -13.48 -3.56 13.86
N LEU A 55 -12.60 -3.82 14.83
CA LEU A 55 -12.36 -5.15 15.37
C LEU A 55 -13.47 -5.55 16.34
N LYS A 56 -13.76 -6.85 16.42
CA LYS A 56 -14.59 -7.43 17.50
C LYS A 56 -13.89 -7.24 18.85
N PRO A 57 -14.63 -7.20 19.98
CA PRO A 57 -14.07 -6.82 21.29
C PRO A 57 -12.81 -7.57 21.72
N ALA A 58 -12.74 -8.89 21.49
CA ALA A 58 -11.58 -9.69 21.85
C ALA A 58 -10.34 -9.30 21.03
N ALA A 59 -10.46 -9.22 19.70
CA ALA A 59 -9.39 -8.78 18.80
C ALA A 59 -8.99 -7.32 19.04
N ALA A 60 -9.94 -6.44 19.35
CA ALA A 60 -9.66 -5.04 19.71
C ALA A 60 -8.80 -4.95 20.97
N ALA A 61 -9.14 -5.69 22.02
CA ALA A 61 -8.39 -5.73 23.26
C ALA A 61 -6.97 -6.29 23.07
N GLU A 62 -6.84 -7.35 22.25
CA GLU A 62 -5.53 -7.92 21.91
C GLU A 62 -4.68 -6.95 21.09
N PHE A 63 -5.25 -6.31 20.08
CA PHE A 63 -4.56 -5.29 19.28
C PHE A 63 -4.10 -4.13 20.15
N GLU A 64 -4.95 -3.64 21.06
CA GLU A 64 -4.59 -2.59 22.01
C GLU A 64 -3.45 -3.02 22.94
N LYS A 65 -3.50 -4.23 23.49
CA LYS A 65 -2.45 -4.77 24.35
C LYS A 65 -1.10 -4.83 23.64
N LEU A 66 -1.06 -5.41 22.44
CA LEU A 66 0.19 -5.56 21.67
C LEU A 66 0.73 -4.20 21.22
N THR A 67 -0.15 -3.31 20.76
CA THR A 67 0.29 -1.98 20.31
C THR A 67 0.75 -1.08 21.46
N GLN A 68 0.12 -1.13 22.64
CA GLN A 68 0.57 -0.37 23.81
C GLN A 68 1.91 -0.84 24.38
N LYS A 69 2.17 -2.15 24.31
CA LYS A 69 3.45 -2.73 24.75
C LYS A 69 4.62 -2.27 23.88
N THR A 70 4.36 -2.03 22.60
CA THR A 70 5.41 -1.84 21.59
C THR A 70 5.53 -0.39 21.11
N PHE A 71 4.42 0.27 20.79
CA PHE A 71 4.41 1.62 20.24
C PHE A 71 4.07 2.64 21.33
N GLU A 72 4.92 3.65 21.48
CA GLU A 72 4.79 4.64 22.55
C GLU A 72 3.88 5.82 22.12
N GLY A 73 3.12 6.37 23.08
CA GLY A 73 2.36 7.61 22.91
C GLY A 73 0.87 7.46 22.57
N LYS A 74 0.07 8.48 22.90
CA LYS A 74 -1.41 8.50 22.70
C LYS A 74 -1.82 8.50 21.22
N ARG A 75 -0.94 8.96 20.34
CA ARG A 75 -1.03 8.84 18.87
C ARG A 75 0.25 8.12 18.46
N SER A 76 0.21 6.80 18.28
CA SER A 76 1.38 6.09 17.73
C SER A 76 1.60 6.60 16.31
N TYR A 77 2.59 7.46 16.14
CA TYR A 77 2.97 8.01 14.83
C TYR A 77 3.37 6.89 13.88
N GLU A 78 3.98 5.83 14.41
CA GLU A 78 4.38 4.63 13.67
C GLU A 78 3.18 3.95 13.00
N LEU A 79 2.10 3.73 13.77
CA LEU A 79 0.89 3.11 13.27
C LEU A 79 0.11 4.06 12.35
N SER A 80 0.06 5.36 12.67
CA SER A 80 -0.53 6.36 11.78
C SER A 80 0.17 6.38 10.42
N ASP A 81 1.51 6.39 10.38
CA ASP A 81 2.30 6.32 9.15
C ASP A 81 2.11 4.98 8.42
N PHE A 82 1.99 3.87 9.15
CA PHE A 82 1.66 2.57 8.56
C PHE A 82 0.35 2.65 7.77
N PHE A 83 -0.74 3.12 8.38
CA PHE A 83 -2.03 3.26 7.71
C PHE A 83 -2.00 4.33 6.60
N ASN A 84 -1.21 5.39 6.76
CA ASN A 84 -1.05 6.46 5.76
C ASN A 84 -0.46 5.95 4.45
N THR A 85 0.43 4.98 4.57
CA THR A 85 1.22 4.44 3.46
C THR A 85 0.74 3.05 3.00
N SER A 86 -0.35 2.54 3.59
CA SER A 86 -0.85 1.19 3.32
C SER A 86 -1.77 1.11 2.10
N LEU A 87 -1.50 0.13 1.24
CA LEU A 87 -2.43 -0.37 0.25
C LEU A 87 -3.39 -1.37 0.90
N ILE A 88 -4.64 -1.38 0.42
CA ILE A 88 -5.64 -2.36 0.85
C ILE A 88 -5.61 -3.53 -0.11
N LEU A 89 -5.48 -4.73 0.43
CA LEU A 89 -5.58 -5.98 -0.29
C LEU A 89 -6.85 -6.71 0.16
N ALA A 90 -7.61 -7.21 -0.80
CA ALA A 90 -8.77 -8.06 -0.52
C ALA A 90 -8.49 -9.46 -1.08
N GLY A 91 -8.48 -10.46 -0.19
CA GLY A 91 -8.23 -11.86 -0.53
C GLY A 91 -9.52 -12.66 -0.54
N ALA A 92 -9.43 -13.94 -0.16
CA ALA A 92 -10.57 -14.86 -0.03
C ALA A 92 -11.83 -14.20 0.55
N GLN A 93 -12.95 -14.27 -0.18
CA GLN A 93 -14.25 -13.74 0.23
C GLN A 93 -15.30 -14.85 0.23
N GLN A 94 -15.94 -15.04 1.37
CA GLN A 94 -17.11 -15.89 1.55
C GLN A 94 -18.28 -15.05 2.10
N GLU A 95 -19.46 -15.64 2.08
CA GLU A 95 -20.72 -14.93 2.37
C GLU A 95 -20.68 -14.13 3.68
N ASN A 96 -20.07 -14.69 4.74
CA ASN A 96 -19.98 -14.04 6.06
C ASN A 96 -18.55 -13.83 6.55
N ARG A 97 -17.53 -14.19 5.77
CA ARG A 97 -16.12 -14.09 6.19
C ARG A 97 -15.24 -13.65 5.04
N GLY A 98 -14.17 -12.93 5.33
CA GLY A 98 -13.21 -12.56 4.30
C GLY A 98 -11.84 -12.17 4.84
N ILE A 99 -10.85 -12.15 3.97
CA ILE A 99 -9.51 -11.65 4.29
C ILE A 99 -9.33 -10.25 3.72
N THR A 100 -9.02 -9.31 4.60
CA THR A 100 -8.61 -7.95 4.26
C THR A 100 -7.21 -7.74 4.80
N ALA A 101 -6.35 -7.06 4.05
CA ALA A 101 -5.03 -6.68 4.54
C ALA A 101 -4.70 -5.22 4.27
N PHE A 102 -3.87 -4.65 5.14
CA PHE A 102 -3.20 -3.37 4.93
C PHE A 102 -1.72 -3.67 4.77
N TYR A 103 -1.14 -3.33 3.62
CA TYR A 103 0.29 -3.51 3.37
C TYR A 103 0.96 -2.17 3.08
N SER A 104 1.95 -1.79 3.89
CA SER A 104 2.81 -0.64 3.62
C SER A 104 4.14 -1.12 3.04
N PRO A 105 4.44 -0.87 1.75
CA PRO A 105 5.75 -1.17 1.19
C PRO A 105 6.86 -0.27 1.75
N TRP A 106 6.48 0.85 2.37
CA TRP A 106 7.41 1.81 2.95
C TRP A 106 7.92 1.40 4.33
N GLN A 107 7.08 0.76 5.14
CA GLN A 107 7.49 0.10 6.38
C GLN A 107 7.82 -1.38 6.17
N ASP A 108 7.55 -1.91 4.97
CA ASP A 108 7.50 -3.34 4.66
C ASP A 108 6.79 -4.13 5.76
N ALA A 109 5.53 -3.82 6.02
CA ALA A 109 4.72 -4.46 7.06
C ALA A 109 3.30 -4.74 6.53
N ILE A 110 2.68 -5.83 6.98
CA ILE A 110 1.35 -6.26 6.57
C ILE A 110 0.47 -6.61 7.77
N LEU A 111 -0.65 -5.92 7.92
CA LEU A 111 -1.72 -6.25 8.85
C LEU A 111 -2.79 -7.06 8.13
N LEU A 112 -2.85 -8.36 8.40
CA LEU A 112 -3.88 -9.27 7.92
C LEU A 112 -5.05 -9.28 8.90
N VAL A 113 -6.28 -9.22 8.40
CA VAL A 113 -7.50 -9.24 9.21
C VAL A 113 -8.47 -10.24 8.63
N LEU A 114 -8.81 -11.25 9.43
CA LEU A 114 -9.97 -12.10 9.17
C LEU A 114 -11.20 -11.30 9.59
N THR A 115 -12.09 -11.04 8.64
CA THR A 115 -13.32 -10.29 8.85
C THR A 115 -14.51 -11.23 8.89
N GLU A 116 -15.54 -10.84 9.64
CA GLU A 116 -16.83 -11.51 9.72
C GLU A 116 -17.95 -10.48 9.53
N GLY A 117 -19.02 -10.86 8.81
CA GLY A 117 -20.21 -10.04 8.58
C GLY A 117 -20.38 -9.63 7.10
N LYS A 118 -21.38 -8.78 6.85
CA LYS A 118 -21.77 -8.28 5.52
C LYS A 118 -21.95 -6.77 5.54
N GLY A 119 -21.75 -6.13 4.38
CA GLY A 119 -21.94 -4.68 4.24
C GLY A 119 -21.24 -3.91 5.37
N ALA A 120 -21.91 -2.91 5.93
CA ALA A 120 -21.42 -2.02 7.00
C ALA A 120 -21.23 -2.68 8.38
N ASP A 121 -21.68 -3.92 8.57
CA ASP A 121 -21.55 -4.68 9.82
C ASP A 121 -20.34 -5.62 9.81
N ARG A 122 -19.53 -5.59 8.75
CA ARG A 122 -18.35 -6.43 8.67
C ARG A 122 -17.24 -5.90 9.58
N ARG A 123 -16.71 -6.78 10.41
CA ARG A 123 -15.78 -6.46 11.52
C ARG A 123 -14.63 -7.44 11.54
N GLY A 124 -13.46 -7.01 12.01
CA GLY A 124 -12.31 -7.90 12.17
C GLY A 124 -12.49 -8.86 13.34
N LEU A 125 -12.57 -10.15 13.06
CA LEU A 125 -12.66 -11.22 14.04
C LEU A 125 -11.30 -11.54 14.65
N GLU A 126 -10.26 -11.59 13.82
CA GLU A 126 -8.89 -11.92 14.19
C GLU A 126 -7.92 -11.11 13.32
N PHE A 127 -6.70 -10.91 13.80
CA PHE A 127 -5.66 -10.25 13.02
C PHE A 127 -4.29 -10.92 13.21
N LEU A 128 -3.39 -10.62 12.29
CA LEU A 128 -1.98 -10.96 12.34
C LEU A 128 -1.19 -9.79 11.75
N PHE A 129 -0.27 -9.20 12.53
CA PHE A 129 0.58 -8.11 12.05
C PHE A 129 2.00 -8.60 11.89
N LEU A 130 2.48 -8.61 10.66
CA LEU A 130 3.78 -9.19 10.29
C LEU A 130 4.66 -8.15 9.61
N THR A 131 5.96 -8.32 9.73
CA THR A 131 6.89 -7.81 8.74
C THR A 131 6.59 -8.43 7.38
N GLY A 132 6.85 -7.68 6.31
CA GLY A 132 6.67 -8.15 4.94
C GLY A 132 7.59 -9.35 4.64
N GLU A 133 8.81 -9.36 5.21
CA GLU A 133 9.75 -10.47 5.06
C GLU A 133 9.17 -11.77 5.64
N THR A 134 8.70 -11.76 6.89
CA THR A 134 8.07 -12.93 7.51
C THR A 134 6.86 -13.39 6.69
N PHE A 135 6.03 -12.47 6.22
CA PHE A 135 4.88 -12.81 5.36
C PHE A 135 5.28 -13.47 4.04
N ARG A 136 6.35 -12.97 3.40
CA ARG A 136 6.93 -13.54 2.17
C ARG A 136 7.68 -14.86 2.40
N GLY A 137 7.93 -15.24 3.66
CA GLY A 137 8.77 -16.39 4.01
C GLY A 137 10.27 -16.12 3.84
N GLU A 138 10.67 -14.84 3.82
CA GLU A 138 12.05 -14.39 3.79
C GLU A 138 12.63 -14.37 5.21
N LYS A 139 13.96 -14.41 5.34
CA LYS A 139 14.61 -14.21 6.63
C LYS A 139 14.51 -12.75 7.03
N PHE A 140 14.15 -12.48 8.28
CA PHE A 140 14.16 -11.13 8.83
C PHE A 140 15.57 -10.52 8.74
N GLN A 141 15.65 -9.31 8.20
CA GLN A 141 16.87 -8.53 8.17
C GLN A 141 16.82 -7.44 9.24
N ASP A 142 17.65 -7.58 10.28
CA ASP A 142 17.84 -6.58 11.32
C ASP A 142 18.71 -5.42 10.80
N SER A 143 18.18 -4.70 9.80
CA SER A 143 18.89 -3.63 9.11
C SER A 143 17.91 -2.54 8.67
N LEU A 144 18.34 -1.29 8.83
CA LEU A 144 17.61 -0.13 8.31
C LEU A 144 17.61 -0.08 6.79
N GLU A 145 18.43 -0.89 6.11
CA GLU A 145 18.47 -0.95 4.66
C GLU A 145 17.18 -1.48 4.04
N VAL A 146 16.35 -2.20 4.81
CA VAL A 146 15.01 -2.61 4.38
C VAL A 146 14.12 -1.40 4.04
N VAL A 147 14.26 -0.31 4.80
CA VAL A 147 13.54 0.96 4.58
C VAL A 147 14.39 2.04 3.90
N THR A 148 15.71 1.84 3.82
CA THR A 148 16.67 2.75 3.17
C THR A 148 17.64 1.96 2.28
N PRO A 149 17.15 1.41 1.15
CA PRO A 149 17.96 0.51 0.33
C PRO A 149 19.20 1.23 -0.21
N LYS A 150 20.37 0.62 -0.02
CA LYS A 150 21.65 1.14 -0.57
C LYS A 150 22.08 0.43 -1.84
N ALA A 151 21.73 -0.84 -1.99
CA ALA A 151 22.15 -1.69 -3.10
C ALA A 151 21.33 -1.49 -4.38
N ALA A 152 20.13 -0.93 -4.28
CA ALA A 152 19.23 -0.69 -5.40
C ALA A 152 18.53 0.66 -5.26
N PRO A 153 18.07 1.28 -6.35
CA PRO A 153 17.22 2.46 -6.29
C PRO A 153 15.97 2.23 -5.43
N LEU A 154 15.52 3.26 -4.72
CA LEU A 154 14.33 3.17 -3.87
C LEU A 154 13.09 2.69 -4.61
N SER A 155 12.86 3.17 -5.84
CA SER A 155 11.74 2.74 -6.69
C SER A 155 11.77 1.24 -6.95
N VAL A 156 12.91 0.71 -7.34
CA VAL A 156 13.12 -0.73 -7.58
C VAL A 156 12.84 -1.55 -6.33
N ASN A 157 13.30 -1.12 -5.15
CA ASN A 157 13.00 -1.83 -3.91
C ASN A 157 11.49 -1.83 -3.61
N LEU A 158 10.81 -0.70 -3.77
CA LEU A 158 9.36 -0.59 -3.60
C LEU A 158 8.61 -1.51 -4.58
N TRP A 159 9.03 -1.57 -5.84
CA TRP A 159 8.43 -2.47 -6.83
C TRP A 159 8.61 -3.94 -6.46
N ARG A 160 9.83 -4.32 -6.03
CA ARG A 160 10.13 -5.69 -5.60
C ARG A 160 9.25 -6.11 -4.43
N VAL A 161 9.29 -5.35 -3.32
CA VAL A 161 8.59 -5.75 -2.09
C VAL A 161 7.08 -5.77 -2.30
N GLN A 162 6.53 -4.84 -3.07
CA GLN A 162 5.12 -4.82 -3.46
C GLN A 162 4.75 -6.02 -4.33
N SER A 163 5.52 -6.29 -5.39
CA SER A 163 5.27 -7.38 -6.31
C SER A 163 5.28 -8.74 -5.61
N VAL A 164 6.33 -9.03 -4.84
CA VAL A 164 6.47 -10.34 -4.17
C VAL A 164 5.42 -10.50 -3.06
N THR A 165 5.11 -9.44 -2.32
CA THR A 165 4.04 -9.46 -1.30
C THR A 165 2.68 -9.71 -1.94
N MET A 166 2.35 -9.03 -3.04
CA MET A 166 1.09 -9.24 -3.75
C MET A 166 0.97 -10.67 -4.31
N ALA A 167 2.05 -11.19 -4.91
CA ALA A 167 2.07 -12.56 -5.41
C ALA A 167 1.83 -13.58 -4.28
N ARG A 168 2.50 -13.39 -3.13
CA ARG A 168 2.32 -14.24 -1.95
C ARG A 168 0.90 -14.14 -1.38
N PHE A 169 0.36 -12.93 -1.30
CA PHE A 169 -1.00 -12.69 -0.81
C PHE A 169 -2.04 -13.39 -1.67
N ASN A 170 -1.96 -13.26 -2.99
CA ASN A 170 -2.87 -13.92 -3.92
C ASN A 170 -2.74 -15.45 -3.88
N ALA A 171 -1.54 -15.97 -3.63
CA ALA A 171 -1.32 -17.41 -3.48
C ALA A 171 -1.90 -17.97 -2.17
N LEU A 172 -1.79 -17.22 -1.06
CA LEU A 172 -2.31 -17.64 0.24
C LEU A 172 -3.82 -17.42 0.39
N PHE A 173 -4.35 -16.35 -0.21
CA PHE A 173 -5.73 -15.92 -0.06
C PHE A 173 -6.39 -15.70 -1.44
N PRO A 174 -6.44 -16.72 -2.30
CA PRO A 174 -7.15 -16.60 -3.57
C PRO A 174 -8.63 -16.27 -3.31
N LEU A 175 -9.26 -15.51 -4.21
CA LEU A 175 -10.61 -14.98 -3.98
C LEU A 175 -11.65 -16.07 -3.70
N ALA A 176 -11.57 -17.20 -4.41
CA ALA A 176 -12.41 -18.39 -4.21
C ALA A 176 -11.93 -19.32 -3.09
N GLY A 177 -10.91 -18.92 -2.32
CA GLY A 177 -10.31 -19.70 -1.25
C GLY A 177 -11.06 -19.66 0.09
N SER A 178 -10.47 -20.27 1.11
CA SER A 178 -10.98 -20.23 2.48
C SER A 178 -10.37 -19.06 3.27
N PRO A 179 -11.18 -18.20 3.91
CA PRO A 179 -10.67 -17.10 4.73
C PRO A 179 -10.23 -17.63 6.10
N SER A 180 -8.96 -18.01 6.23
CA SER A 180 -8.34 -18.44 7.50
C SER A 180 -6.92 -17.89 7.64
N LEU A 181 -6.53 -17.55 8.87
CA LEU A 181 -5.17 -17.14 9.23
C LEU A 181 -4.36 -18.24 9.94
N ASP A 182 -4.95 -19.43 10.16
CA ASP A 182 -4.41 -20.46 11.05
C ASP A 182 -3.02 -20.96 10.63
N ALA A 183 -2.81 -21.13 9.32
CA ALA A 183 -1.54 -21.61 8.79
C ALA A 183 -0.38 -20.65 9.09
N LEU A 184 -0.66 -19.33 9.09
CA LEU A 184 0.34 -18.32 9.38
C LEU A 184 0.59 -18.20 10.89
N LYS A 185 -0.46 -18.31 11.71
CA LYS A 185 -0.34 -18.19 13.17
C LYS A 185 0.57 -19.22 13.82
N LYS A 186 0.62 -20.46 13.30
CA LYS A 186 1.35 -21.56 13.92
C LYS A 186 2.86 -21.32 14.07
N ASN A 187 3.44 -20.47 13.24
CA ASN A 187 4.88 -20.29 13.15
C ASN A 187 5.34 -18.85 13.43
N VAL A 188 4.45 -18.00 13.97
CA VAL A 188 4.73 -16.57 14.18
C VAL A 188 4.68 -16.24 15.66
N ASP A 189 5.77 -15.65 16.16
CA ASP A 189 5.76 -14.93 17.43
C ASP A 189 5.37 -13.45 17.18
N GLN A 190 4.14 -13.11 17.56
CA GLN A 190 3.61 -11.75 17.39
C GLN A 190 4.39 -10.71 18.18
N ASP A 191 4.93 -11.03 19.36
CA ASP A 191 5.69 -10.06 20.15
C ASP A 191 6.97 -9.65 19.40
N THR A 192 7.69 -10.63 18.84
CA THR A 192 8.87 -10.39 18.01
C THR A 192 8.53 -9.61 16.74
N GLU A 193 7.46 -9.98 16.02
CA GLU A 193 7.05 -9.25 14.81
C GLU A 193 6.72 -7.78 15.09
N PHE A 194 6.04 -7.49 16.20
CA PHE A 194 5.74 -6.12 16.60
C PHE A 194 7.01 -5.30 16.87
N GLN A 195 8.01 -5.86 17.54
CA GLN A 195 9.30 -5.17 17.75
C GLN A 195 10.03 -4.92 16.43
N ASN A 196 10.00 -5.90 15.51
CA ASN A 196 10.61 -5.78 14.20
C ASN A 196 9.93 -4.70 13.34
N ILE A 197 8.60 -4.60 13.39
CA ILE A 197 7.83 -3.53 12.73
C ILE A 197 8.16 -2.18 13.36
N ARG A 198 8.24 -2.10 14.70
CA ARG A 198 8.62 -0.87 15.41
C ARG A 198 10.00 -0.38 14.97
N LEU A 199 10.98 -1.26 14.84
CA LEU A 199 12.32 -0.90 14.37
C LEU A 199 12.27 -0.17 13.02
N ARG A 200 11.48 -0.68 12.07
CA ARG A 200 11.30 -0.07 10.73
C ARG A 200 10.59 1.28 10.81
N ALA A 201 9.57 1.37 11.64
CA ALA A 201 8.83 2.61 11.82
C ALA A 201 9.69 3.70 12.50
N VAL A 202 10.46 3.35 13.54
CA VAL A 202 11.39 4.26 14.22
C VAL A 202 12.44 4.79 13.26
N ALA A 203 12.98 3.95 12.38
CA ALA A 203 13.94 4.38 11.37
C ALA A 203 13.36 5.47 10.45
N ARG A 204 12.10 5.36 10.06
CA ARG A 204 11.41 6.40 9.26
C ARG A 204 11.16 7.67 10.06
N VAL A 205 10.81 7.54 11.35
CA VAL A 205 10.70 8.70 12.25
C VAL A 205 12.05 9.42 12.36
N MET A 206 13.16 8.68 12.50
CA MET A 206 14.50 9.26 12.55
C MET A 206 14.86 10.00 11.25
N LEU A 207 14.50 9.47 10.08
CA LEU A 207 14.70 10.15 8.80
C LEU A 207 13.90 11.46 8.74
N ALA A 208 12.63 11.44 9.15
CA ALA A 208 11.80 12.62 9.20
C ALA A 208 12.34 13.67 10.18
N GLN A 209 12.75 13.25 11.39
CA GLN A 209 13.37 14.14 12.38
C GLN A 209 14.66 14.76 11.84
N LYS A 210 15.51 13.96 11.17
CA LYS A 210 16.76 14.44 10.56
C LYS A 210 16.50 15.50 9.50
N LEU A 211 15.45 15.36 8.68
CA LEU A 211 15.08 16.40 7.72
C LEU A 211 14.73 17.73 8.40
N MET A 212 14.16 17.67 9.61
CA MET A 212 13.69 18.83 10.37
C MET A 212 14.78 19.54 11.18
N THR A 213 16.01 19.01 11.26
CA THR A 213 17.09 19.64 12.01
C THR A 213 17.68 20.85 11.28
N ASP A 214 18.26 21.79 12.03
CA ASP A 214 18.85 23.01 11.46
C ASP A 214 19.96 22.74 10.44
N SER A 215 20.72 21.66 10.61
CA SER A 215 21.75 21.20 9.68
C SER A 215 21.21 20.78 8.30
N HIS A 216 19.89 20.59 8.16
CA HIS A 216 19.23 20.13 6.94
C HIS A 216 18.18 21.12 6.39
N ARG A 217 18.25 22.40 6.77
CA ARG A 217 17.33 23.46 6.28
C ARG A 217 17.19 23.50 4.75
N LEU A 218 18.29 23.32 4.00
CA LEU A 218 18.24 23.26 2.54
C LEU A 218 17.46 22.03 2.05
N GLY A 219 17.68 20.88 2.67
CA GLY A 219 16.92 19.66 2.36
C GLY A 219 15.43 19.83 2.63
N LEU A 220 15.06 20.44 3.76
CA LEU A 220 13.67 20.76 4.07
C LEU A 220 13.07 21.74 3.06
N ALA A 221 13.79 22.80 2.69
CA ALA A 221 13.35 23.74 1.66
C ALA A 221 13.10 23.05 0.31
N ASN A 222 14.02 22.17 -0.11
CA ASN A 222 13.88 21.38 -1.34
C ASN A 222 12.68 20.43 -1.28
N CYS A 223 12.46 19.75 -0.16
CA CYS A 223 11.28 18.92 0.07
C CYS A 223 9.98 19.73 -0.10
N LEU A 224 9.91 20.92 0.49
CA LEU A 224 8.74 21.79 0.41
C LEU A 224 8.53 22.39 -0.99
N ILE A 225 9.61 22.70 -1.73
CA ILE A 225 9.54 23.15 -3.13
C ILE A 225 8.93 22.03 -3.99
N ALA A 226 9.45 20.81 -3.86
CA ALA A 226 8.94 19.64 -4.56
C ALA A 226 7.47 19.36 -4.22
N LEU A 227 7.12 19.40 -2.93
CA LEU A 227 5.76 19.21 -2.45
C LEU A 227 4.78 20.22 -3.07
N ARG A 228 5.13 21.51 -3.05
CA ARG A 228 4.30 22.57 -3.65
C ARG A 228 4.14 22.36 -5.16
N ALA A 229 5.22 21.99 -5.85
CA ALA A 229 5.16 21.69 -7.28
C ALA A 229 4.19 20.53 -7.57
N LEU A 230 4.23 19.45 -6.78
CA LEU A 230 3.32 18.32 -6.94
C LEU A 230 1.86 18.68 -6.61
N GLN A 231 1.62 19.41 -5.52
CA GLN A 231 0.27 19.74 -5.05
C GLN A 231 -0.45 20.77 -5.92
N THR A 232 0.25 21.84 -6.31
CA THR A 232 -0.38 23.02 -6.94
C THR A 232 0.32 23.50 -8.21
N GLY A 233 1.42 22.86 -8.61
CA GLY A 233 2.17 23.25 -9.80
C GLY A 233 1.31 23.20 -11.06
N THR A 234 1.46 24.23 -11.89
CA THR A 234 1.00 24.23 -13.27
C THR A 234 1.97 23.44 -14.14
N PRO A 235 1.62 23.11 -15.39
CA PRO A 235 2.52 22.42 -16.32
C PRO A 235 3.87 23.11 -16.48
N GLN A 236 3.85 24.44 -16.57
CA GLN A 236 5.03 25.27 -16.72
C GLN A 236 5.90 25.22 -15.45
N VAL A 237 5.29 25.23 -14.27
CA VAL A 237 6.01 25.08 -12.99
C VAL A 237 6.64 23.70 -12.88
N LEU A 238 5.90 22.63 -13.22
CA LEU A 238 6.42 21.26 -13.18
C LEU A 238 7.63 21.09 -14.11
N ARG A 239 7.55 21.60 -15.35
CA ARG A 239 8.68 21.58 -16.31
C ARG A 239 9.87 22.38 -15.81
N LYS A 240 9.62 23.55 -15.20
CA LYS A 240 10.68 24.41 -14.66
C LYS A 240 11.39 23.77 -13.48
N VAL A 241 10.63 23.16 -12.56
CA VAL A 241 11.19 22.58 -11.33
C VAL A 241 11.93 21.29 -11.65
N PHE A 242 11.30 20.35 -12.36
CA PHE A 242 11.87 19.02 -12.56
C PHE A 242 12.78 18.90 -13.80
N GLY A 243 12.98 19.99 -14.56
CA GLY A 243 13.96 20.06 -15.65
C GLY A 243 13.77 19.05 -16.79
N VAL A 244 12.59 18.43 -16.89
CA VAL A 244 12.38 17.26 -17.76
C VAL A 244 12.05 17.70 -19.19
N GLN A 245 12.85 17.28 -20.18
CA GLN A 245 12.31 16.98 -21.51
C GLN A 245 11.33 15.83 -21.31
N ASP A 246 10.02 16.08 -21.26
CA ASP A 246 8.97 15.15 -20.84
C ASP A 246 8.83 13.93 -21.78
N PRO A 247 9.67 12.88 -21.70
CA PRO A 247 9.77 11.89 -22.79
C PRO A 247 8.62 10.88 -22.70
N ILE A 248 7.96 10.81 -21.54
CA ILE A 248 6.94 9.82 -21.16
C ILE A 248 5.61 10.54 -20.83
N GLY A 249 5.52 11.87 -21.02
CA GLY A 249 4.28 12.62 -20.74
C GLY A 249 3.92 12.70 -19.26
N MET A 250 4.89 12.67 -18.35
CA MET A 250 4.70 12.78 -16.91
C MET A 250 4.04 14.10 -16.50
N VAL A 251 4.41 15.22 -17.13
CA VAL A 251 3.75 16.50 -16.85
C VAL A 251 2.29 16.43 -17.31
N ALA A 252 2.06 15.88 -18.51
CA ALA A 252 0.72 15.65 -19.04
C ALA A 252 -0.11 14.65 -18.20
N ALA A 253 0.53 13.67 -17.56
CA ALA A 253 -0.15 12.72 -16.67
C ALA A 253 -0.54 13.39 -15.34
N LEU A 254 0.37 14.15 -14.73
CA LEU A 254 0.11 14.92 -13.51
C LEU A 254 -0.98 15.97 -13.71
N GLU A 255 -1.04 16.60 -14.88
CA GLU A 255 -2.14 17.51 -15.27
C GLU A 255 -3.51 16.85 -15.21
N LYS A 256 -3.59 15.57 -15.60
CA LYS A 256 -4.83 14.80 -15.60
C LYS A 256 -5.27 14.38 -14.19
N VAL A 257 -4.37 14.43 -13.21
CA VAL A 257 -4.73 14.17 -11.82
C VAL A 257 -5.52 15.37 -11.26
N PRO A 258 -6.77 15.18 -10.82
CA PRO A 258 -7.59 16.26 -10.29
C PRO A 258 -6.87 17.04 -9.18
N ALA A 259 -6.99 18.37 -9.18
CA ALA A 259 -6.34 19.22 -8.17
C ALA A 259 -6.75 18.84 -6.72
N GLY A 260 -8.00 18.40 -6.53
CA GLY A 260 -8.48 17.89 -5.25
C GLY A 260 -7.77 16.61 -4.75
N ILE A 261 -7.19 15.83 -5.66
CA ILE A 261 -6.33 14.68 -5.33
C ILE A 261 -4.89 15.18 -5.12
N ARG A 262 -4.38 16.06 -5.98
CA ARG A 262 -3.00 16.58 -5.86
C ARG A 262 -2.75 17.33 -4.54
N LYS A 263 -3.72 18.09 -4.05
CA LYS A 263 -3.58 18.87 -2.79
C LYS A 263 -3.32 18.01 -1.54
N ASN A 264 -3.65 16.71 -1.58
CA ASN A 264 -3.48 15.79 -0.46
C ASN A 264 -2.18 14.97 -0.59
N ILE A 265 -1.28 15.31 -1.51
CA ILE A 265 0.04 14.69 -1.58
C ILE A 265 0.83 15.12 -0.35
N GLU A 266 1.51 14.17 0.31
CA GLU A 266 2.27 14.39 1.53
C GLU A 266 3.65 13.71 1.44
N PRO A 267 4.69 14.25 2.10
CA PRO A 267 5.98 13.59 2.20
C PRO A 267 5.90 12.37 3.12
N VAL A 268 6.42 11.24 2.67
CA VAL A 268 6.46 9.98 3.44
C VAL A 268 7.86 9.43 3.62
N TYR A 269 8.82 9.92 2.84
CA TYR A 269 10.22 9.49 2.91
C TYR A 269 11.16 10.66 2.65
N SER A 270 12.30 10.65 3.35
CA SER A 270 13.40 11.56 3.05
C SER A 270 14.74 10.92 3.35
N LEU A 271 15.70 11.15 2.47
CA LEU A 271 17.10 10.79 2.66
C LEU A 271 17.97 11.93 2.16
N VAL A 272 18.65 12.61 3.09
CA VAL A 272 19.51 13.75 2.79
C VAL A 272 20.96 13.36 3.02
N SER A 273 21.78 13.50 1.99
CA SER A 273 23.23 13.33 1.99
C SER A 273 23.92 14.61 1.55
N LYS A 274 25.27 14.63 1.51
CA LYS A 274 26.03 15.82 1.09
C LYS A 274 25.79 16.17 -0.38
N ASP A 275 25.70 15.15 -1.23
CA ASP A 275 25.72 15.32 -2.69
C ASP A 275 24.33 15.15 -3.34
N ARG A 276 23.39 14.57 -2.59
CA ARG A 276 22.01 14.33 -3.07
C ARG A 276 21.01 14.29 -1.94
N SER A 277 19.79 14.72 -2.25
CA SER A 277 18.61 14.48 -1.43
C SER A 277 17.60 13.66 -2.22
N GLN A 278 16.89 12.75 -1.55
CA GLN A 278 15.80 11.99 -2.13
C GLN A 278 14.57 12.13 -1.23
N PHE A 279 13.41 12.39 -1.83
CA PHE A 279 12.14 12.56 -1.15
C PHE A 279 11.09 11.66 -1.79
N GLY A 280 10.28 11.00 -0.97
CA GLY A 280 9.14 10.21 -1.42
C GLY A 280 7.85 10.88 -1.00
N PHE A 281 6.89 10.96 -1.91
CA PHE A 281 5.57 11.53 -1.69
C PHE A 281 4.47 10.58 -2.18
N LEU A 282 3.31 10.65 -1.56
CA LEU A 282 2.09 9.98 -2.02
C LEU A 282 0.85 10.73 -1.55
N ASN A 283 -0.30 10.39 -2.10
CA ASN A 283 -1.59 10.82 -1.57
C ASN A 283 -2.17 9.72 -0.66
N PRO A 284 -2.47 9.98 0.63
CA PRO A 284 -3.05 8.98 1.54
C PRO A 284 -4.39 8.39 1.11
N GLY A 285 -5.18 9.13 0.32
CA GLY A 285 -6.41 8.67 -0.30
C GLY A 285 -6.17 7.69 -1.45
N ALA A 286 -5.00 7.77 -2.11
CA ALA A 286 -4.59 6.88 -3.20
C ALA A 286 -3.09 6.51 -3.08
N PRO A 287 -2.69 5.75 -2.03
CA PRO A 287 -1.29 5.52 -1.68
C PRO A 287 -0.53 4.64 -2.69
N ARG A 288 -1.23 4.09 -3.70
CA ARG A 288 -0.63 3.38 -4.84
C ARG A 288 0.19 4.29 -5.75
N PHE A 289 -0.14 5.58 -5.84
CA PHE A 289 0.60 6.53 -6.66
C PHE A 289 1.76 7.11 -5.85
N VAL A 290 2.97 6.78 -6.29
CA VAL A 290 4.21 7.20 -5.63
C VAL A 290 4.94 8.20 -6.50
N PHE A 291 5.45 9.26 -5.88
CA PHE A 291 6.30 10.27 -6.50
C PHE A 291 7.64 10.29 -5.76
N LEU A 292 8.73 10.03 -6.47
CA LEU A 292 10.08 10.13 -5.95
C LEU A 292 10.79 11.33 -6.58
N VAL A 293 11.26 12.24 -5.75
CA VAL A 293 12.01 13.41 -6.19
C VAL A 293 13.45 13.29 -5.73
N SER A 294 14.39 13.39 -6.66
CA SER A 294 15.81 13.51 -6.33
C SER A 294 16.29 14.93 -6.58
N VAL A 295 17.19 15.41 -5.73
CA VAL A 295 17.79 16.74 -5.84
C VAL A 295 19.29 16.57 -5.74
N ASP A 296 20.02 17.01 -6.76
CA ASP A 296 21.49 16.95 -6.77
C ASP A 296 22.13 18.14 -6.03
N ALA A 297 23.46 18.16 -5.96
CA ALA A 297 24.23 19.23 -5.33
C ALA A 297 24.01 20.61 -5.98
N ASP A 298 23.66 20.65 -7.28
CA ASP A 298 23.35 21.88 -8.02
C ASP A 298 21.89 22.33 -7.82
N SER A 299 21.13 21.64 -6.96
CA SER A 299 19.70 21.87 -6.76
C SER A 299 18.86 21.67 -8.03
N LYS A 300 19.27 20.76 -8.92
CA LYS A 300 18.45 20.26 -10.02
C LYS A 300 17.55 19.15 -9.48
N PHE A 301 16.26 19.26 -9.76
CA PHE A 301 15.27 18.29 -9.32
C PHE A 301 14.97 17.33 -10.46
N THR A 302 14.88 16.04 -10.16
CA THR A 302 14.32 15.04 -11.05
C THR A 302 13.11 14.40 -10.38
N LEU A 303 12.11 14.03 -11.18
CA LEU A 303 10.91 13.37 -10.69
C LEU A 303 10.74 12.03 -11.40
N GLU A 304 10.49 11.00 -10.59
CA GLU A 304 10.00 9.69 -11.00
C GLU A 304 8.62 9.50 -10.38
N TRP A 305 7.69 8.91 -11.12
CA TRP A 305 6.40 8.52 -10.57
C TRP A 305 5.97 7.17 -11.13
N PHE A 306 5.23 6.41 -10.33
CA PHE A 306 4.72 5.11 -10.73
C PHE A 306 3.50 4.72 -9.91
N ASP A 307 2.82 3.70 -10.42
CA ASP A 307 1.70 3.06 -9.76
C ASP A 307 2.15 1.72 -9.18
N LEU A 308 2.02 1.55 -7.87
CA LEU A 308 2.37 0.31 -7.16
C LEU A 308 1.50 -0.88 -7.58
N ASN A 309 0.36 -0.68 -8.24
CA ASN A 309 -0.37 -1.79 -8.85
C ASN A 309 0.36 -2.38 -10.07
N GLU A 310 1.22 -1.60 -10.72
CA GLU A 310 2.07 -2.04 -11.84
C GLU A 310 3.46 -2.53 -11.38
N ALA A 311 3.68 -2.62 -10.06
CA ALA A 311 4.97 -2.97 -9.48
C ALA A 311 5.58 -4.26 -10.04
N SER A 312 4.77 -5.29 -10.30
CA SER A 312 5.27 -6.54 -10.89
C SER A 312 5.81 -6.38 -12.30
N VAL A 313 5.14 -5.56 -13.11
CA VAL A 313 5.55 -5.26 -14.50
C VAL A 313 6.83 -4.42 -14.49
N LEU A 314 6.86 -3.37 -13.67
CA LEU A 314 8.01 -2.48 -13.54
C LEU A 314 9.24 -3.21 -13.01
N TYR A 315 9.07 -4.04 -11.97
CA TYR A 315 10.17 -4.82 -11.40
C TYR A 315 10.73 -5.83 -12.41
N LYS A 316 9.86 -6.54 -13.14
CA LYS A 316 10.29 -7.46 -14.18
C LYS A 316 11.05 -6.76 -15.30
N ALA A 317 10.53 -5.63 -15.80
CA ALA A 317 11.19 -4.86 -16.85
C ALA A 317 12.58 -4.37 -16.42
N TRP A 318 12.76 -4.03 -15.15
CA TRP A 318 14.07 -3.65 -14.61
C TRP A 318 15.05 -4.84 -14.53
N GLU A 319 14.58 -6.01 -14.09
CA GLU A 319 15.40 -7.24 -14.06
C GLU A 319 15.81 -7.68 -15.48
N ASP A 320 14.89 -7.61 -16.45
CA ASP A 320 15.14 -7.98 -17.84
C ASP A 320 16.13 -7.04 -18.55
N ALA A 321 16.35 -5.83 -18.02
CA ALA A 321 17.23 -4.81 -18.58
C ALA A 321 18.68 -4.82 -18.02
N LYS A 322 18.97 -5.68 -17.03
CA LYS A 322 20.32 -5.85 -16.46
C LYS A 322 21.17 -6.78 -17.33
#